data_AF-A0A7C5QVN3-F1
#
_entry.id   AF-A0A7C5QVN3-F1
#
_cell.length_a   1.000
_cell.length_b   1.000
_cell.length_c   1.000
_cell.angle_alpha   90.00
_cell.angle_beta   90.00
_cell.angle_gamma   90.00
#
_symmetry.space_group_name_H-M   'P 1'
#
loop_
_entity.id
_entity.type
_entity.pdbx_description
1 polymer ?
#
loop_
_entity_poly.entity_id
_entity_poly.type
_entity_poly.pdbx_seq_one_letter_code
_entity_poly.pdbx_strand_id
1 'polypeptide(L)'
;MLGRPSTALPVLLWMFVLGGLVPRVSAQQVSRDDPRPVAVLAIANADRLLSDASFLAQEMAGPGAQGALLFAGAWLQGVDRTRPLGVLFYLEDQGPRGIGFLPVQDFERLRKRISEKLGEPEDTGSGIFCFRLGGQTAVYYRHVDPWVFIADARHRLIHVPREPVKYVGEWRDDATVALHFDLTALSKEARAEVDELVAEYVQALNDLPAGRGIGASSRRKLQELQLQTIQRFVRRAESWTLGFRTDRKNQRLSFHLTLVLGPDSEEDSSENRSGSHNVPDAGVLALRQTDAALTFFSRYQLNTSDRQTWKEVVTLIEGDLMGRLATAQEDGSSGARSRAFVEQLFEQLQQTIDEGALGLSGTLWLQDNTARFGIAVRVADGKAVERSYRDFVEQLPSNPSTPQAVFDVGKVRGVRMHQLKLELPENEKEARLVFGPQLVVTFGFGAKTVYVVLGHGGEMWLKEQLTREDTPMPDSGLLSEVVLSLRPLLQNLPETDEAKRAQIRNLARLLESPDGKAHDRIRLAVSRNRRAIRYDLEIDTPILRLLQYWSRRAAQEESSPR
;
A
#
# COMPACT_ATOMS: atom_id res chain seq x y z
N MET A 1 17.81 18.85 -40.57
CA MET A 1 17.71 17.41 -40.92
C MET A 1 18.62 16.63 -39.98
N LEU A 2 18.11 16.19 -38.83
CA LEU A 2 18.76 15.22 -37.94
C LEU A 2 17.65 14.29 -37.44
N GLY A 3 17.87 13.00 -37.63
CA GLY A 3 16.83 11.96 -37.62
C GLY A 3 16.23 11.71 -36.25
N ARG A 4 14.93 11.44 -36.25
CA ARG A 4 14.19 10.87 -35.12
C ARG A 4 14.80 9.51 -34.73
N PRO A 5 15.03 9.21 -33.44
CA PRO A 5 15.37 7.86 -33.03
C PRO A 5 14.15 6.94 -33.25
N SER A 6 14.39 5.77 -33.84
CA SER A 6 13.39 4.74 -34.11
C SER A 6 12.81 4.18 -32.79
N THR A 7 11.52 4.40 -32.58
CA THR A 7 10.75 4.10 -31.35
C THR A 7 10.31 2.63 -31.24
N ALA A 8 11.23 1.69 -31.50
CA ALA A 8 10.96 0.26 -31.61
C ALA A 8 11.65 -0.61 -30.53
N LEU A 9 12.67 -0.08 -29.84
CA LEU A 9 13.42 -0.76 -28.79
C LEU A 9 12.94 -0.62 -27.31
N PRO A 10 11.78 -0.03 -26.92
CA PRO A 10 11.54 0.22 -25.48
C PRO A 10 11.16 -1.02 -24.66
N VAL A 11 10.60 -2.08 -25.24
CA VAL A 11 9.99 -3.16 -24.45
C VAL A 11 11.02 -4.04 -23.73
N LEU A 12 12.22 -4.21 -24.29
CA LEU A 12 13.37 -4.85 -23.60
C LEU A 12 14.11 -3.87 -22.67
N LEU A 13 14.00 -2.56 -22.90
CA LEU A 13 14.63 -1.54 -22.06
C LEU A 13 13.84 -1.28 -20.76
N TRP A 14 12.52 -1.49 -20.77
CA TRP A 14 11.71 -1.48 -19.54
C TRP A 14 12.08 -2.61 -18.56
N MET A 15 12.69 -3.70 -19.04
CA MET A 15 13.28 -4.74 -18.17
C MET A 15 14.57 -4.25 -17.49
N PHE A 16 15.26 -3.25 -18.05
CA PHE A 16 16.45 -2.63 -17.44
C PHE A 16 16.12 -1.51 -16.45
N VAL A 17 14.99 -0.80 -16.60
CA VAL A 17 14.57 0.23 -15.63
C VAL A 17 14.13 -0.38 -14.29
N LEU A 18 13.61 -1.62 -14.29
CA LEU A 18 13.44 -2.42 -13.06
C LEU A 18 14.75 -3.01 -12.53
N GLY A 19 15.84 -2.99 -13.32
CA GLY A 19 17.18 -3.39 -12.88
C GLY A 19 17.89 -2.35 -12.00
N GLY A 20 17.36 -1.13 -11.89
CA GLY A 20 17.91 -0.06 -11.04
C GLY A 20 17.71 -0.28 -9.53
N LEU A 21 16.88 -1.24 -9.13
CA LEU A 21 16.61 -1.61 -7.74
C LEU A 21 17.42 -2.81 -7.26
N VAL A 22 18.31 -3.37 -8.09
CA VAL A 22 19.18 -4.46 -7.65
C VAL A 22 20.47 -3.84 -7.09
N PRO A 23 20.75 -3.98 -5.78
CA PRO A 23 21.97 -3.47 -5.19
C PRO A 23 23.19 -3.99 -5.97
N ARG A 24 24.20 -3.13 -6.14
CA ARG A 24 25.49 -3.53 -6.69
C ARG A 24 26.23 -4.34 -5.64
N VAL A 25 25.85 -5.61 -5.54
CA VAL A 25 26.47 -6.52 -4.59
C VAL A 25 27.78 -7.07 -5.15
N SER A 26 28.88 -6.96 -4.39
CA SER A 26 30.12 -7.66 -4.76
C SER A 26 30.03 -9.13 -4.36
N ALA A 27 30.06 -10.05 -5.33
CA ALA A 27 30.04 -11.47 -5.05
C ALA A 27 31.44 -11.99 -4.69
N GLN A 28 31.52 -12.85 -3.67
CA GLN A 28 32.60 -13.83 -3.53
C GLN A 28 31.99 -15.23 -3.66
N GLN A 29 32.67 -16.08 -4.43
CA GLN A 29 32.16 -17.28 -5.12
C GLN A 29 31.23 -18.19 -4.30
N VAL A 30 29.97 -18.32 -4.75
CA VAL A 30 29.08 -19.44 -4.42
C VAL A 30 29.35 -20.59 -5.41
N SER A 31 29.37 -21.83 -4.90
CA SER A 31 29.76 -23.06 -5.63
C SER A 31 29.03 -23.28 -6.96
N ARG A 32 29.78 -23.80 -7.95
CA ARG A 32 29.50 -23.77 -9.40
C ARG A 32 28.56 -24.84 -9.97
N ASP A 33 28.04 -25.78 -9.19
CA ASP A 33 27.36 -26.96 -9.77
C ASP A 33 25.86 -26.77 -10.04
N ASP A 34 25.20 -25.80 -9.41
CA ASP A 34 23.84 -25.33 -9.76
C ASP A 34 23.57 -23.99 -9.06
N PRO A 35 23.98 -22.84 -9.65
CA PRO A 35 23.79 -21.56 -8.99
C PRO A 35 22.28 -21.29 -8.88
N ARG A 36 21.80 -21.08 -7.65
CA ARG A 36 20.42 -20.65 -7.40
C ARG A 36 20.29 -19.16 -7.74
N PRO A 37 19.26 -18.75 -8.50
CA PRO A 37 19.06 -17.33 -8.78
C PRO A 37 18.73 -16.57 -7.50
N VAL A 38 19.32 -15.39 -7.32
CA VAL A 38 19.03 -14.48 -6.20
C VAL A 38 17.76 -13.67 -6.42
N ALA A 39 17.36 -13.50 -7.67
CA ALA A 39 16.10 -12.87 -8.04
C ALA A 39 15.53 -13.48 -9.31
N VAL A 40 14.21 -13.40 -9.45
CA VAL A 40 13.47 -13.89 -10.60
C VAL A 40 12.45 -12.84 -11.02
N LEU A 41 12.56 -12.38 -12.27
CA LEU A 41 11.47 -11.65 -12.93
C LEU A 41 10.55 -12.67 -13.60
N ALA A 42 9.40 -12.90 -13.00
CA ALA A 42 8.34 -13.76 -13.47
C ALA A 42 7.35 -12.96 -14.33
N ILE A 43 7.05 -13.44 -15.54
CA ILE A 43 6.00 -12.91 -16.40
C ILE A 43 5.01 -14.05 -16.66
N ALA A 44 3.74 -13.82 -16.33
CA ALA A 44 2.70 -14.86 -16.37
C ALA A 44 2.63 -15.56 -17.72
N ASN A 45 2.54 -14.76 -18.78
CA ASN A 45 2.75 -15.13 -20.17
C ASN A 45 2.67 -13.87 -21.04
N ALA A 46 3.07 -13.98 -22.31
CA ALA A 46 3.13 -12.84 -23.21
C ALA A 46 1.74 -12.27 -23.54
N ASP A 47 0.70 -13.12 -23.63
CA ASP A 47 -0.65 -12.67 -23.90
C ASP A 47 -1.17 -11.76 -22.78
N ARG A 48 -1.08 -12.21 -21.54
CA ARG A 48 -1.50 -11.43 -20.36
C ARG A 48 -0.71 -10.13 -20.26
N LEU A 49 0.61 -10.15 -20.47
CA LEU A 49 1.44 -8.95 -20.44
C LEU A 49 1.02 -7.92 -21.50
N LEU A 50 0.90 -8.31 -22.77
CA LEU A 50 0.52 -7.38 -23.84
C LEU A 50 -0.89 -6.83 -23.63
N SER A 51 -1.78 -7.69 -23.17
CA SER A 51 -3.17 -7.38 -22.95
C SER A 51 -3.28 -6.37 -21.79
N ASP A 52 -2.54 -6.55 -20.68
CA ASP A 52 -2.51 -5.62 -19.54
C ASP A 52 -1.82 -4.31 -19.89
N ALA A 53 -0.72 -4.37 -20.64
CA ALA A 53 -0.05 -3.18 -21.15
C ALA A 53 -0.96 -2.37 -22.09
N SER A 54 -1.76 -3.04 -22.92
CA SER A 54 -2.73 -2.39 -23.81
C SER A 54 -3.82 -1.66 -23.01
N PHE A 55 -4.32 -2.30 -21.95
CA PHE A 55 -5.27 -1.68 -21.04
C PHE A 55 -4.68 -0.44 -20.36
N LEU A 56 -3.49 -0.55 -19.76
CA LEU A 56 -2.82 0.61 -19.15
C LEU A 56 -2.48 1.71 -20.15
N ALA A 57 -2.11 1.35 -21.39
CA ALA A 57 -1.85 2.33 -22.44
C ALA A 57 -3.10 3.10 -22.85
N GLN A 58 -4.27 2.45 -22.87
CA GLN A 58 -5.57 3.11 -23.08
C GLN A 58 -5.88 4.08 -21.94
N GLU A 59 -5.61 3.68 -20.70
CA GLU A 59 -5.88 4.49 -19.51
C GLU A 59 -4.93 5.69 -19.34
N MET A 60 -3.64 5.53 -19.66
CA MET A 60 -2.61 6.52 -19.28
C MET A 60 -1.77 7.10 -20.42
N ALA A 61 -1.62 6.43 -21.57
CA ALA A 61 -0.53 6.76 -22.51
C ALA A 61 -0.98 7.16 -23.92
N GLY A 62 -2.28 7.02 -24.23
CA GLY A 62 -2.87 7.46 -25.49
C GLY A 62 -2.47 6.63 -26.73
N PRO A 63 -2.80 7.09 -27.95
CA PRO A 63 -2.66 6.29 -29.18
C PRO A 63 -1.23 5.85 -29.52
N GLY A 64 -0.21 6.65 -29.15
CA GLY A 64 1.19 6.34 -29.44
C GLY A 64 1.69 5.08 -28.72
N ALA A 65 1.30 4.90 -27.45
CA ALA A 65 1.66 3.70 -26.69
C ALA A 65 0.97 2.44 -27.23
N GLN A 66 -0.26 2.57 -27.73
CA GLN A 66 -0.95 1.46 -28.40
C GLN A 66 -0.21 1.03 -29.67
N GLY A 67 0.25 1.99 -30.47
CA GLY A 67 1.09 1.71 -31.64
C GLY A 67 2.39 0.98 -31.29
N ALA A 68 3.06 1.40 -30.21
CA ALA A 68 4.27 0.74 -29.73
C ALA A 68 4.01 -0.70 -29.25
N LEU A 69 2.86 -0.96 -28.61
CA LEU A 69 2.47 -2.31 -28.17
C LEU A 69 2.11 -3.22 -29.34
N LEU A 70 1.42 -2.71 -30.36
CA LEU A 70 1.15 -3.45 -31.60
C LEU A 70 2.47 -3.84 -32.29
N PHE A 71 3.41 -2.89 -32.34
CA PHE A 71 4.74 -3.15 -32.87
C PHE A 71 5.47 -4.22 -32.04
N ALA A 72 5.45 -4.13 -30.71
CA ALA A 72 6.05 -5.12 -29.82
C ALA A 72 5.45 -6.52 -30.01
N GLY A 73 4.12 -6.62 -30.17
CA GLY A 73 3.45 -7.90 -30.43
C GLY A 73 3.89 -8.56 -31.73
N ALA A 74 4.33 -7.81 -32.74
CA ALA A 74 4.84 -8.36 -34.00
C ALA A 74 6.17 -9.12 -33.82
N TRP A 75 6.96 -8.81 -32.78
CA TRP A 75 8.21 -9.50 -32.47
C TRP A 75 8.03 -10.86 -31.79
N LEU A 76 6.81 -11.16 -31.32
CA LEU A 76 6.52 -12.40 -30.60
C LEU A 76 6.09 -13.56 -31.51
N GLN A 77 6.31 -13.45 -32.82
CA GLN A 77 5.97 -14.54 -33.73
C GLN A 77 6.94 -15.71 -33.55
N GLY A 78 6.39 -16.91 -33.31
CA GLY A 78 7.18 -18.10 -32.97
C GLY A 78 7.38 -18.31 -31.46
N VAL A 79 7.02 -17.32 -30.63
CA VAL A 79 6.93 -17.45 -29.17
C VAL A 79 5.64 -18.18 -28.81
N ASP A 80 5.71 -19.12 -27.86
CA ASP A 80 4.51 -19.66 -27.23
C ASP A 80 3.99 -18.65 -26.21
N ARG A 81 2.95 -17.93 -26.59
CA ARG A 81 2.44 -16.78 -25.83
C ARG A 81 1.62 -17.15 -24.61
N THR A 82 1.37 -18.45 -24.39
CA THR A 82 0.55 -18.98 -23.30
C THR A 82 1.39 -19.48 -22.13
N ARG A 83 2.67 -19.78 -22.36
CA ARG A 83 3.60 -20.22 -21.32
C ARG A 83 4.25 -19.04 -20.57
N PRO A 84 4.63 -19.25 -19.31
CA PRO A 84 5.40 -18.26 -18.55
C PRO A 84 6.77 -18.00 -19.16
N LEU A 85 7.25 -16.78 -19.00
CA LEU A 85 8.59 -16.34 -19.41
C LEU A 85 9.21 -15.47 -18.32
N GLY A 86 10.49 -15.14 -18.41
CA GLY A 86 11.12 -14.38 -17.35
C GLY A 86 12.63 -14.19 -17.46
N VAL A 87 13.22 -13.72 -16.37
CA VAL A 87 14.66 -13.53 -16.20
C VAL A 87 15.10 -14.11 -14.86
N LEU A 88 16.15 -14.90 -14.88
CA LEU A 88 16.84 -15.41 -13.70
C LEU A 88 18.06 -14.52 -13.44
N PHE A 89 18.14 -13.93 -12.25
CA PHE A 89 19.27 -13.09 -11.85
C PHE A 89 20.20 -13.85 -10.93
N TYR A 90 21.50 -13.80 -11.24
CA TYR A 90 22.58 -14.38 -10.48
C TYR A 90 23.52 -13.27 -10.01
N LEU A 91 24.14 -13.46 -8.85
CA LEU A 91 25.22 -12.60 -8.39
C LEU A 91 26.55 -13.06 -8.97
N GLU A 92 27.24 -12.14 -9.62
CA GLU A 92 28.60 -12.31 -10.12
C GLU A 92 29.48 -11.15 -9.62
N ASP A 93 30.80 -11.22 -9.83
CA ASP A 93 31.79 -10.26 -9.31
C ASP A 93 31.49 -8.79 -9.68
N GLN A 94 30.77 -8.55 -10.78
CA GLN A 94 30.40 -7.21 -11.27
C GLN A 94 28.93 -6.84 -10.98
N GLY A 95 28.34 -7.49 -9.98
CA GLY A 95 26.94 -7.32 -9.60
C GLY A 95 25.99 -8.29 -10.30
N PRO A 96 24.68 -8.02 -10.21
CA PRO A 96 23.64 -8.91 -10.74
C PRO A 96 23.71 -9.03 -12.26
N ARG A 97 23.53 -10.25 -12.76
CA ARG A 97 23.51 -10.58 -14.19
C ARG A 97 22.36 -11.53 -14.50
N GLY A 98 21.70 -11.31 -15.63
CA GLY A 98 20.42 -11.94 -15.97
C GLY A 98 20.55 -12.97 -17.09
N ILE A 99 19.82 -14.07 -16.96
CA ILE A 99 19.52 -15.01 -18.05
C ILE A 99 18.02 -14.94 -18.32
N GLY A 100 17.63 -14.36 -19.45
CA GLY A 100 16.27 -14.39 -19.93
C GLY A 100 15.91 -15.76 -20.48
N PHE A 101 14.67 -16.21 -20.29
CA PHE A 101 14.12 -17.40 -20.94
C PHE A 101 12.77 -17.09 -21.58
N LEU A 102 12.60 -17.56 -22.81
CA LEU A 102 11.44 -17.30 -23.65
C LEU A 102 10.89 -18.64 -24.18
N PRO A 103 9.62 -18.97 -23.94
CA PRO A 103 9.02 -20.18 -24.49
C PRO A 103 8.81 -20.00 -26.00
N VAL A 104 9.19 -21.01 -26.77
CA VAL A 104 9.02 -21.00 -28.23
C VAL A 104 8.15 -22.16 -28.68
N GLN A 105 7.26 -21.86 -29.61
CA GLN A 105 6.46 -22.86 -30.34
C GLN A 105 7.06 -23.15 -31.73
N ASP A 106 7.76 -22.18 -32.32
CA ASP A 106 8.38 -22.27 -33.63
C ASP A 106 9.66 -21.41 -33.64
N PHE A 107 10.76 -22.04 -33.26
CA PHE A 107 12.06 -21.38 -33.14
C PHE A 107 12.58 -20.87 -34.48
N GLU A 108 12.40 -21.60 -35.58
CA GLU A 108 12.88 -21.18 -36.90
C GLU A 108 12.14 -19.93 -37.39
N ARG A 109 10.83 -19.84 -37.15
CA ARG A 109 10.08 -18.62 -37.44
C ARG A 109 10.54 -17.43 -36.60
N LEU A 110 10.80 -17.64 -35.31
CA LEU A 110 11.33 -16.59 -34.44
C LEU A 110 12.72 -16.13 -34.92
N ARG A 111 13.62 -17.07 -35.20
CA ARG A 111 14.97 -16.80 -35.69
C ARG A 111 14.94 -16.01 -37.00
N LYS A 112 14.17 -16.48 -37.99
CA LYS A 112 14.02 -15.79 -39.28
C LYS A 112 13.54 -14.35 -39.11
N ARG A 113 12.52 -14.12 -38.26
CA ARG A 113 12.01 -12.78 -37.96
C ARG A 113 13.07 -11.86 -37.36
N ILE A 114 13.87 -12.38 -36.43
CA ILE A 114 14.94 -11.61 -35.80
C ILE A 114 16.04 -11.33 -36.84
N SER A 115 16.45 -12.33 -37.63
CA SER A 115 17.46 -12.17 -38.68
C SER A 115 17.05 -11.15 -39.75
N GLU A 116 15.79 -11.14 -40.18
CA GLU A 116 15.24 -10.15 -41.13
C GLU A 116 15.38 -8.71 -40.65
N LYS A 117 15.43 -8.49 -39.33
CA LYS A 117 15.47 -7.15 -38.72
C LYS A 117 16.85 -6.75 -38.23
N LEU A 118 17.64 -7.70 -37.72
CA LEU A 118 18.92 -7.45 -37.07
C LEU A 118 20.13 -7.97 -37.87
N GLY A 119 19.90 -8.63 -39.02
CA GLY A 119 20.93 -9.36 -39.77
C GLY A 119 21.12 -10.78 -39.24
N GLU A 120 21.88 -11.62 -39.94
CA GLU A 120 22.14 -12.99 -39.48
C GLU A 120 23.04 -13.00 -38.22
N PRO A 121 22.76 -13.87 -37.24
CA PRO A 121 23.58 -13.98 -36.05
C PRO A 121 24.92 -14.66 -36.36
N GLU A 122 25.95 -14.25 -35.61
CA GLU A 122 27.24 -14.93 -35.59
C GLU A 122 27.11 -16.23 -34.77
N ASP A 123 27.44 -17.37 -35.36
CA ASP A 123 27.57 -18.64 -34.61
C ASP A 123 28.87 -18.61 -33.80
N THR A 124 28.74 -18.68 -32.48
CA THR A 124 29.87 -18.66 -31.55
C THR A 124 30.23 -20.07 -31.07
N GLY A 125 29.66 -21.11 -31.68
CA GLY A 125 29.83 -22.51 -31.34
C GLY A 125 28.98 -22.97 -30.16
N SER A 126 28.88 -24.29 -29.98
CA SER A 126 28.07 -24.94 -28.92
C SER A 126 26.56 -24.62 -28.97
N GLY A 127 26.05 -24.26 -30.16
CA GLY A 127 24.65 -23.84 -30.34
C GLY A 127 24.31 -22.48 -29.74
N ILE A 128 25.34 -21.65 -29.46
CA ILE A 128 25.18 -20.28 -28.96
C ILE A 128 25.45 -19.30 -30.09
N PHE A 129 24.50 -18.42 -30.31
CA PHE A 129 24.50 -17.42 -31.37
C PHE A 129 24.59 -16.02 -30.78
N CYS A 130 25.11 -15.06 -31.56
CA CYS A 130 25.31 -13.68 -31.13
C CYS A 130 24.74 -12.69 -32.16
N PHE A 131 23.98 -11.71 -31.67
CA PHE A 131 23.61 -10.51 -32.41
C PHE A 131 24.36 -9.29 -31.86
N ARG A 132 24.71 -8.34 -32.74
CA ARG A 132 25.25 -7.04 -32.34
C ARG A 132 24.21 -5.93 -32.52
N LEU A 133 23.57 -5.52 -31.44
CA LEU A 133 22.64 -4.41 -31.43
C LEU A 133 23.42 -3.08 -31.58
N GLY A 134 23.04 -2.27 -32.57
CA GLY A 134 23.70 -0.99 -32.86
C GLY A 134 25.19 -1.12 -33.19
N GLY A 135 25.66 -2.30 -33.59
CA GLY A 135 27.06 -2.59 -33.88
C GLY A 135 27.98 -2.77 -32.67
N GLN A 136 27.52 -2.49 -31.45
CA GLN A 136 28.37 -2.46 -30.24
C GLN A 136 27.93 -3.42 -29.15
N THR A 137 26.62 -3.58 -28.93
CA THR A 137 26.10 -4.40 -27.82
C THR A 137 25.88 -5.83 -28.29
N ALA A 138 26.72 -6.75 -27.82
CA ALA A 138 26.56 -8.18 -28.08
C ALA A 138 25.43 -8.77 -27.21
N VAL A 139 24.50 -9.48 -27.84
CA VAL A 139 23.45 -10.25 -27.18
C VAL A 139 23.55 -11.68 -27.65
N TYR A 140 23.73 -12.60 -26.71
CA TYR A 140 23.86 -14.02 -26.99
C TYR A 140 22.54 -14.73 -26.73
N TYR A 141 22.25 -15.77 -27.51
CA TYR A 141 21.13 -16.65 -27.24
C TYR A 141 21.44 -18.11 -27.55
N ARG A 142 20.73 -19.01 -26.87
CA ARG A 142 20.82 -20.46 -27.06
C ARG A 142 19.43 -21.08 -27.04
N HIS A 143 19.13 -21.92 -28.02
CA HIS A 143 17.89 -22.68 -28.05
C HIS A 143 18.06 -24.04 -27.37
N VAL A 144 17.21 -24.32 -26.39
CA VAL A 144 17.09 -25.59 -25.69
C VAL A 144 15.60 -25.88 -25.59
N ASP A 145 15.08 -26.66 -26.53
CA ASP A 145 13.65 -26.91 -26.69
C ASP A 145 12.96 -27.24 -25.35
N PRO A 146 11.84 -26.57 -24.98
CA PRO A 146 11.06 -25.59 -25.76
C PRO A 146 11.41 -24.11 -25.46
N TRP A 147 12.65 -23.82 -25.04
CA TRP A 147 13.06 -22.51 -24.53
C TRP A 147 14.19 -21.88 -25.33
N VAL A 148 14.14 -20.57 -25.51
CA VAL A 148 15.29 -19.76 -25.91
C VAL A 148 15.81 -19.00 -24.70
N PHE A 149 17.08 -19.19 -24.38
CA PHE A 149 17.78 -18.46 -23.34
C PHE A 149 18.57 -17.31 -23.93
N ILE A 150 18.58 -16.16 -23.26
CA ILE A 150 19.20 -14.91 -23.73
C ILE A 150 20.07 -14.34 -22.61
N ALA A 151 21.29 -13.91 -22.93
CA ALA A 151 22.21 -13.29 -21.98
C ALA A 151 23.14 -12.28 -22.68
N ASP A 152 23.73 -11.39 -21.89
CA ASP A 152 24.76 -10.42 -22.30
C ASP A 152 26.17 -11.04 -22.41
N ALA A 153 26.35 -12.31 -22.02
CA ALA A 153 27.62 -13.02 -22.17
C ALA A 153 27.44 -14.50 -22.53
N ARG A 154 28.29 -14.98 -23.44
CA ARG A 154 28.30 -16.37 -23.95
C ARG A 154 28.38 -17.42 -22.85
N HIS A 155 29.25 -17.22 -21.86
CA HIS A 155 29.53 -18.24 -20.84
C HIS A 155 28.31 -18.57 -19.96
N ARG A 156 27.37 -17.63 -19.79
CA ARG A 156 26.13 -17.84 -19.02
C ARG A 156 25.16 -18.81 -19.69
N LEU A 157 25.26 -18.96 -21.00
CA LEU A 157 24.39 -19.85 -21.77
C LEU A 157 24.92 -21.28 -21.86
N ILE A 158 26.09 -21.57 -21.28
CA ILE A 158 26.68 -22.92 -21.27
C ILE A 158 25.84 -23.85 -20.37
N HIS A 159 25.44 -23.35 -19.20
CA HIS A 159 24.66 -24.08 -18.20
C HIS A 159 23.34 -23.35 -17.93
N VAL A 160 22.32 -23.66 -18.71
CA VAL A 160 20.96 -23.13 -18.52
C VAL A 160 20.07 -24.22 -17.92
N PRO A 161 19.12 -23.87 -17.04
CA PRO A 161 18.22 -24.85 -16.46
C PRO A 161 17.32 -25.46 -17.53
N ARG A 162 17.08 -26.77 -17.46
CA ARG A 162 16.15 -27.45 -18.38
C ARG A 162 14.69 -27.00 -18.20
N GLU A 163 14.33 -26.64 -16.97
CA GLU A 163 12.98 -26.25 -16.58
C GLU A 163 13.01 -24.89 -15.87
N PRO A 164 13.22 -23.78 -16.61
CA PRO A 164 13.34 -22.45 -16.02
C PRO A 164 12.06 -22.00 -15.28
N VAL A 165 10.91 -22.56 -15.66
CA VAL A 165 9.62 -22.26 -15.05
C VAL A 165 9.55 -22.67 -13.57
N LYS A 166 10.39 -23.61 -13.11
CA LYS A 166 10.47 -23.98 -11.69
C LYS A 166 10.84 -22.80 -10.80
N TYR A 167 11.61 -21.84 -11.31
CA TYR A 167 12.04 -20.66 -10.57
C TYR A 167 10.99 -19.54 -10.57
N VAL A 168 9.98 -19.59 -11.45
CA VAL A 168 8.91 -18.57 -11.56
C VAL A 168 7.85 -18.73 -10.47
N GLY A 169 7.78 -19.91 -9.85
CA GLY A 169 6.85 -20.21 -8.76
C GLY A 169 5.37 -20.00 -9.12
N GLU A 170 4.54 -19.86 -8.08
CA GLU A 170 3.10 -19.57 -8.18
C GLU A 170 2.80 -18.09 -8.45
N TRP A 171 3.83 -17.22 -8.45
CA TRP A 171 3.65 -15.76 -8.62
C TRP A 171 3.03 -15.38 -9.97
N ARG A 172 3.16 -16.26 -10.97
CA ARG A 172 2.53 -16.13 -12.30
C ARG A 172 1.00 -16.19 -12.28
N ASP A 173 0.42 -16.82 -11.27
CA ASP A 173 -1.03 -16.97 -11.17
C ASP A 173 -1.61 -15.67 -10.59
N ASP A 174 -0.96 -15.14 -9.55
CA ASP A 174 -1.35 -13.93 -8.83
C ASP A 174 -0.97 -12.61 -9.51
N ALA A 175 0.05 -12.59 -10.36
CA ALA A 175 0.57 -11.37 -10.97
C ALA A 175 0.80 -11.52 -12.49
N THR A 176 0.68 -10.42 -13.23
CA THR A 176 1.06 -10.37 -14.65
C THR A 176 2.58 -10.30 -14.80
N VAL A 177 3.22 -9.50 -13.94
CA VAL A 177 4.66 -9.49 -13.73
C VAL A 177 4.92 -9.50 -12.22
N ALA A 178 5.84 -10.34 -11.78
CA ALA A 178 6.34 -10.36 -10.42
C ALA A 178 7.87 -10.35 -10.41
N LEU A 179 8.44 -9.61 -9.48
CA LEU A 179 9.85 -9.63 -9.15
C LEU A 179 9.99 -10.27 -7.78
N HIS A 180 10.57 -11.47 -7.77
CA HIS A 180 10.88 -12.20 -6.55
C HIS A 180 12.36 -12.10 -6.25
N PHE A 181 12.70 -11.96 -4.99
CA PHE A 181 14.07 -11.95 -4.50
C PHE A 181 14.20 -12.95 -3.36
N ASP A 182 15.14 -13.87 -3.51
CA ASP A 182 15.49 -14.87 -2.50
C ASP A 182 16.68 -14.34 -1.68
N LEU A 183 16.39 -13.84 -0.48
CA LEU A 183 17.42 -13.33 0.42
C LEU A 183 18.23 -14.48 1.02
N THR A 184 17.75 -15.72 1.00
CA THR A 184 18.48 -16.92 1.46
C THR A 184 19.59 -17.34 0.49
N ALA A 185 19.52 -16.90 -0.76
CA ALA A 185 20.56 -17.12 -1.75
C ALA A 185 21.75 -16.14 -1.64
N LEU A 186 21.62 -15.06 -0.84
CA LEU A 186 22.68 -14.06 -0.64
C LEU A 186 23.73 -14.53 0.37
N SER A 187 25.00 -14.19 0.13
CA SER A 187 26.06 -14.32 1.13
C SER A 187 25.84 -13.38 2.32
N LYS A 188 26.60 -13.53 3.41
CA LYS A 188 26.49 -12.65 4.57
C LYS A 188 26.86 -11.20 4.22
N GLU A 189 27.87 -11.03 3.39
CA GLU A 189 28.37 -9.74 2.91
C GLU A 189 27.34 -9.09 2.00
N ALA A 190 26.79 -9.84 1.04
CA ALA A 190 25.70 -9.39 0.18
C ALA A 190 24.45 -8.94 0.95
N ARG A 191 24.12 -9.65 2.03
CA ARG A 191 23.03 -9.25 2.94
C ARG A 191 23.33 -7.93 3.65
N ALA A 192 24.57 -7.72 4.10
CA ALA A 192 24.96 -6.47 4.74
C ALA A 192 24.85 -5.26 3.79
N GLU A 193 25.21 -5.43 2.52
CA GLU A 193 25.05 -4.37 1.50
C GLU A 193 23.57 -4.07 1.20
N VAL A 194 22.71 -5.09 1.15
CA VAL A 194 21.25 -4.90 1.04
C VAL A 194 20.72 -4.12 2.25
N ASP A 195 21.16 -4.47 3.46
CA ASP A 195 20.78 -3.79 4.69
C ASP A 195 21.19 -2.31 4.68
N GLU A 196 22.38 -2.00 4.16
CA GLU A 196 22.86 -0.62 4.01
C GLU A 196 22.04 0.17 2.99
N LEU A 197 21.75 -0.41 1.82
CA LEU A 197 20.90 0.23 0.79
C LEU A 197 19.50 0.52 1.33
N VAL A 198 18.93 -0.44 2.08
CA VAL A 198 17.61 -0.26 2.71
C VAL A 198 17.68 0.86 3.74
N ALA A 199 18.75 0.94 4.54
CA ALA A 199 18.93 2.04 5.49
C ALA A 199 19.03 3.40 4.78
N GLU A 200 19.77 3.50 3.67
CA GLU A 200 19.89 4.73 2.88
C GLU A 200 18.54 5.16 2.28
N TYR A 201 17.81 4.24 1.66
CA TYR A 201 16.50 4.54 1.07
C TYR A 201 15.49 4.99 2.14
N VAL A 202 15.49 4.29 3.27
CA VAL A 202 14.65 4.61 4.42
C VAL A 202 15.04 5.98 5.01
N GLN A 203 16.32 6.33 5.01
CA GLN A 203 16.78 7.66 5.40
C GLN A 203 16.30 8.74 4.43
N ALA A 204 16.37 8.52 3.12
CA ALA A 204 15.88 9.47 2.12
C ALA A 204 14.37 9.73 2.24
N LEU A 205 13.58 8.71 2.61
CA LEU A 205 12.15 8.89 2.88
C LEU A 205 11.86 9.80 4.09
N ASN A 206 12.79 9.92 5.05
CA ASN A 206 12.63 10.81 6.19
C ASN A 206 12.75 12.30 5.83
N ASP A 207 13.36 12.61 4.69
CA ASP A 207 13.51 14.00 4.22
C ASP A 207 12.23 14.53 3.57
N LEU A 208 11.19 13.69 3.40
CA LEU A 208 9.88 14.15 2.92
C LEU A 208 9.20 15.04 3.97
N PRO A 209 8.57 16.15 3.55
CA PRO A 209 7.94 17.09 4.47
C PRO A 209 6.84 16.40 5.29
N ALA A 210 7.05 16.33 6.61
CA ALA A 210 6.13 15.69 7.52
C ALA A 210 4.81 16.48 7.66
N GLY A 211 3.70 15.75 7.84
CA GLY A 211 2.39 16.32 8.18
C GLY A 211 2.37 17.10 9.50
N ARG A 212 1.34 17.94 9.66
CA ARG A 212 1.08 18.73 10.88
C ARG A 212 0.44 17.84 11.95
N GLY A 213 0.83 17.97 13.22
CA GLY A 213 0.06 17.37 14.33
C GLY A 213 0.83 17.07 15.61
N ILE A 214 2.07 16.56 15.51
CA ILE A 214 2.90 16.09 16.63
C ILE A 214 4.17 16.95 16.73
N GLY A 215 4.69 17.19 17.95
CA GLY A 215 5.93 17.93 18.19
C GLY A 215 7.14 17.40 17.40
N ALA A 216 8.12 18.25 17.09
CA ALA A 216 9.27 17.89 16.25
C ALA A 216 10.14 16.74 16.82
N SER A 217 10.36 16.73 18.14
CA SER A 217 11.09 15.67 18.84
C SER A 217 10.35 14.32 18.77
N SER A 218 9.06 14.33 19.10
CA SER A 218 8.20 13.15 19.02
C SER A 218 8.11 12.61 17.59
N ARG A 219 8.02 13.48 16.57
CA ARG A 219 8.06 13.06 15.17
C ARG A 219 9.36 12.33 14.80
N ARG A 220 10.52 12.87 15.17
CA ARG A 220 11.81 12.21 14.93
C ARG A 220 11.84 10.84 15.59
N LYS A 221 11.32 10.72 16.82
CA LYS A 221 11.30 9.45 17.52
C LYS A 221 10.37 8.41 16.87
N LEU A 222 9.18 8.82 16.42
CA LEU A 222 8.29 7.94 15.65
C LEU A 222 8.90 7.48 14.34
N GLN A 223 9.60 8.39 13.65
CA GLN A 223 10.34 8.05 12.43
C GLN A 223 11.39 6.98 12.76
N GLU A 224 12.27 7.20 13.73
CA GLU A 224 13.27 6.22 14.18
C GLU A 224 12.66 4.83 14.47
N LEU A 225 11.55 4.78 15.22
CA LEU A 225 10.84 3.53 15.54
C LEU A 225 10.27 2.85 14.29
N GLN A 226 9.76 3.62 13.32
CA GLN A 226 9.32 3.08 12.03
C GLN A 226 10.50 2.53 11.22
N LEU A 227 11.63 3.23 11.15
CA LEU A 227 12.81 2.73 10.43
C LEU A 227 13.32 1.43 11.04
N GLN A 228 13.44 1.38 12.37
CA GLN A 228 13.89 0.18 13.08
C GLN A 228 12.96 -1.01 12.81
N THR A 229 11.66 -0.75 12.70
CA THR A 229 10.67 -1.77 12.39
C THR A 229 10.83 -2.27 10.95
N ILE A 230 10.94 -1.36 9.96
CA ILE A 230 11.19 -1.72 8.56
C ILE A 230 12.48 -2.53 8.41
N GLN A 231 13.58 -2.07 9.03
CA GLN A 231 14.87 -2.78 9.00
C GLN A 231 14.80 -4.16 9.64
N ARG A 232 14.09 -4.32 10.77
CA ARG A 232 13.86 -5.64 11.38
C ARG A 232 13.10 -6.55 10.43
N PHE A 233 12.04 -6.06 9.80
CA PHE A 233 11.25 -6.85 8.85
C PHE A 233 12.07 -7.30 7.65
N VAL A 234 12.85 -6.38 7.04
CA VAL A 234 13.69 -6.71 5.88
C VAL A 234 14.78 -7.73 6.24
N ARG A 235 15.48 -7.55 7.37
CA ARG A 235 16.52 -8.50 7.82
C ARG A 235 15.99 -9.90 8.12
N ARG A 236 14.74 -10.01 8.57
CA ARG A 236 14.09 -11.28 8.94
C ARG A 236 13.39 -11.96 7.77
N ALA A 237 13.24 -11.27 6.63
CA ALA A 237 12.63 -11.85 5.46
C ALA A 237 13.56 -12.90 4.82
N GLU A 238 13.01 -14.06 4.49
CA GLU A 238 13.64 -15.03 3.59
C GLU A 238 13.49 -14.61 2.15
N SER A 239 12.36 -14.00 1.81
CA SER A 239 12.10 -13.51 0.47
C SER A 239 11.08 -12.38 0.46
N TRP A 240 11.10 -11.65 -0.65
CA TRP A 240 10.18 -10.56 -0.95
C TRP A 240 9.76 -10.67 -2.41
N THR A 241 8.48 -10.47 -2.66
CA THR A 241 7.89 -10.56 -3.99
C THR A 241 7.06 -9.33 -4.26
N LEU A 242 7.42 -8.57 -5.28
CA LEU A 242 6.64 -7.44 -5.79
C LEU A 242 5.93 -7.84 -7.07
N GLY A 243 4.60 -7.90 -7.04
CA GLY A 243 3.78 -8.23 -8.21
C GLY A 243 2.87 -7.08 -8.61
N PHE A 244 2.53 -7.01 -9.89
CA PHE A 244 1.40 -6.21 -10.35
C PHE A 244 0.45 -7.01 -11.25
N ARG A 245 -0.82 -6.63 -11.25
CA ARG A 245 -1.87 -7.23 -12.08
C ARG A 245 -2.91 -6.19 -12.46
N THR A 246 -3.53 -6.36 -13.62
CA THR A 246 -4.75 -5.64 -13.97
C THR A 246 -5.95 -6.57 -13.97
N ASP A 247 -7.08 -6.10 -13.43
CA ASP A 247 -8.40 -6.71 -13.56
C ASP A 247 -9.26 -5.78 -14.41
N ARG A 248 -9.38 -6.11 -15.69
CA ARG A 248 -10.10 -5.26 -16.66
C ARG A 248 -11.60 -5.32 -16.49
N LYS A 249 -12.11 -6.45 -16.00
CA LYS A 249 -13.54 -6.63 -15.76
C LYS A 249 -13.99 -5.67 -14.66
N ASN A 250 -13.17 -5.52 -13.62
CA ASN A 250 -13.46 -4.64 -12.49
C ASN A 250 -12.74 -3.28 -12.57
N GLN A 251 -12.07 -2.96 -13.68
CA GLN A 251 -11.32 -1.72 -13.90
C GLN A 251 -10.37 -1.41 -12.74
N ARG A 252 -9.50 -2.36 -12.41
CA ARG A 252 -8.62 -2.28 -11.24
C ARG A 252 -7.18 -2.61 -11.58
N LEU A 253 -6.26 -1.83 -11.03
CA LEU A 253 -4.83 -2.10 -10.98
C LEU A 253 -4.46 -2.51 -9.56
N SER A 254 -3.71 -3.60 -9.43
CA SER A 254 -3.28 -4.11 -8.14
C SER A 254 -1.76 -4.25 -8.10
N PHE A 255 -1.16 -3.78 -7.02
CA PHE A 255 0.23 -4.02 -6.64
C PHE A 255 0.24 -4.83 -5.36
N HIS A 256 1.12 -5.82 -5.29
CA HIS A 256 1.21 -6.73 -4.16
C HIS A 256 2.67 -6.84 -3.73
N LEU A 257 2.96 -6.56 -2.47
CA LEU A 257 4.24 -6.88 -1.84
C LEU A 257 4.02 -8.02 -0.87
N THR A 258 4.66 -9.16 -1.11
CA THR A 258 4.64 -10.30 -0.18
C THR A 258 6.01 -10.44 0.45
N LEU A 259 6.06 -10.48 1.79
CA LEU A 259 7.24 -10.75 2.58
C LEU A 259 7.08 -12.11 3.25
N VAL A 260 8.04 -13.02 3.09
CA VAL A 260 8.04 -14.32 3.77
C VAL A 260 9.07 -14.26 4.90
N LEU A 261 8.62 -14.41 6.14
CA LEU A 261 9.49 -14.36 7.33
C LEU A 261 10.16 -15.70 7.61
N GLY A 262 11.38 -15.68 8.16
CA GLY A 262 12.09 -16.88 8.59
C GLY A 262 11.40 -17.67 9.71
N PRO A 263 11.64 -18.99 9.82
CA PRO A 263 10.96 -19.88 10.78
C PRO A 263 11.23 -19.53 12.25
N ASP A 264 12.39 -18.93 12.54
CA ASP A 264 12.78 -18.53 13.90
C ASP A 264 12.40 -17.08 14.22
N SER A 265 11.61 -16.41 13.37
CA SER A 265 11.12 -15.07 13.68
C SER A 265 10.13 -15.12 14.85
N GLU A 266 10.32 -14.26 15.85
CA GLU A 266 9.34 -14.09 16.95
C GLU A 266 7.94 -13.79 16.38
N GLU A 267 7.89 -13.15 15.22
CA GLU A 267 6.69 -12.93 14.44
C GLU A 267 5.99 -14.23 14.01
N ASP A 268 6.68 -15.34 13.69
CA ASP A 268 6.11 -16.66 13.30
C ASP A 268 5.78 -17.59 14.49
N SER A 269 5.94 -17.14 15.74
CA SER A 269 5.56 -17.92 16.92
C SER A 269 4.09 -18.39 16.90
N SER A 270 3.82 -19.52 17.55
CA SER A 270 2.48 -20.12 17.63
C SER A 270 1.42 -19.18 18.22
N GLU A 271 1.81 -18.31 19.16
CA GLU A 271 0.98 -17.23 19.72
C GLU A 271 0.49 -16.26 18.63
N ASN A 272 1.36 -15.88 17.68
CA ASN A 272 1.00 -14.98 16.58
C ASN A 272 0.21 -15.67 15.46
N ARG A 273 0.46 -16.96 15.21
CA ARG A 273 -0.26 -17.75 14.19
C ARG A 273 -1.71 -17.98 14.54
N SER A 274 -2.01 -18.24 15.83
CA SER A 274 -3.39 -18.45 16.30
C SER A 274 -4.10 -17.13 16.67
N GLY A 275 -3.36 -16.08 17.05
CA GLY A 275 -3.92 -14.85 17.59
C GLY A 275 -4.60 -13.94 16.56
N SER A 276 -4.07 -13.84 15.34
CA SER A 276 -4.61 -12.95 14.30
C SER A 276 -6.06 -13.28 13.88
N HIS A 277 -6.47 -14.54 14.04
CA HIS A 277 -7.80 -15.02 13.66
C HIS A 277 -8.82 -14.92 14.80
N ASN A 278 -8.34 -14.73 16.05
CA ASN A 278 -9.14 -14.93 17.26
C ASN A 278 -9.34 -13.66 18.10
N VAL A 279 -8.95 -12.47 17.64
CA VAL A 279 -9.31 -11.24 18.36
C VAL A 279 -10.81 -10.98 18.15
N PRO A 280 -11.68 -11.19 19.16
CA PRO A 280 -13.10 -10.96 19.01
C PRO A 280 -13.31 -9.45 19.05
N ASP A 281 -13.38 -8.85 17.87
CA ASP A 281 -13.39 -7.40 17.67
C ASP A 281 -14.66 -6.93 16.96
N ALA A 282 -15.78 -7.68 17.08
CA ALA A 282 -17.05 -7.30 16.46
C ALA A 282 -17.47 -5.85 16.80
N GLY A 283 -17.17 -5.38 18.01
CA GLY A 283 -17.37 -3.98 18.39
C GLY A 283 -16.49 -2.99 17.59
N VAL A 284 -15.19 -3.24 17.48
CA VAL A 284 -14.28 -2.39 16.69
C VAL A 284 -14.68 -2.43 15.21
N LEU A 285 -15.01 -3.59 14.66
CA LEU A 285 -15.36 -3.73 13.24
C LEU A 285 -16.74 -3.14 12.88
N ALA A 286 -17.57 -2.76 13.86
CA ALA A 286 -18.90 -2.20 13.63
C ALA A 286 -18.87 -0.94 12.74
N LEU A 287 -17.79 -0.15 12.79
CA LEU A 287 -17.66 1.05 11.94
C LEU A 287 -17.04 0.79 10.57
N ARG A 288 -16.67 -0.43 10.22
CA ARG A 288 -16.09 -0.73 8.90
C ARG A 288 -17.15 -0.60 7.80
N GLN A 289 -17.00 0.38 6.91
CA GLN A 289 -17.95 0.65 5.81
C GLN A 289 -17.20 0.80 4.48
N THR A 290 -17.22 -0.23 3.65
CA THR A 290 -16.48 -0.26 2.37
C THR A 290 -17.02 0.69 1.30
N ASP A 291 -18.18 1.29 1.53
CA ASP A 291 -18.86 2.25 0.65
C ASP A 291 -18.70 3.72 1.11
N ALA A 292 -18.04 3.95 2.25
CA ALA A 292 -17.78 5.29 2.76
C ALA A 292 -16.70 6.05 1.96
N ALA A 293 -16.59 7.36 2.21
CA ALA A 293 -15.56 8.22 1.61
C ALA A 293 -14.15 7.83 2.07
N LEU A 294 -14.03 7.49 3.36
CA LEU A 294 -12.86 6.84 3.93
C LEU A 294 -13.35 5.77 4.89
N THR A 295 -12.76 4.58 4.83
CA THR A 295 -12.84 3.63 5.94
C THR A 295 -11.46 3.09 6.21
N PHE A 296 -11.16 2.87 7.48
CA PHE A 296 -9.96 2.17 7.87
C PHE A 296 -10.29 1.24 9.03
N PHE A 297 -9.58 0.13 9.11
CA PHE A 297 -9.54 -0.65 10.32
C PHE A 297 -8.21 -1.35 10.46
N SER A 298 -7.94 -1.75 11.69
CA SER A 298 -6.75 -2.48 12.06
C SER A 298 -7.05 -3.36 13.26
N ARG A 299 -6.61 -4.61 13.17
CA ARG A 299 -6.59 -5.57 14.28
C ARG A 299 -5.21 -6.21 14.34
N TYR A 300 -4.59 -6.17 15.51
CA TYR A 300 -3.28 -6.76 15.73
C TYR A 300 -3.26 -7.54 17.02
N GLN A 301 -2.71 -8.75 16.93
CA GLN A 301 -2.20 -9.44 18.11
C GLN A 301 -0.71 -9.13 18.23
N LEU A 302 -0.32 -8.52 19.35
CA LEU A 302 1.05 -8.11 19.64
C LEU A 302 1.82 -9.23 20.36
N ASN A 303 3.00 -9.54 19.84
CA ASN A 303 4.00 -10.31 20.57
C ASN A 303 4.69 -9.43 21.64
N THR A 304 5.50 -10.03 22.50
CA THR A 304 6.19 -9.33 23.60
C THR A 304 7.05 -8.15 23.13
N SER A 305 7.81 -8.31 22.04
CA SER A 305 8.65 -7.23 21.49
C SER A 305 7.78 -6.07 20.98
N ASP A 306 6.70 -6.38 20.26
CA ASP A 306 5.79 -5.38 19.71
C ASP A 306 5.03 -4.63 20.81
N ARG A 307 4.67 -5.29 21.92
CA ARG A 307 4.04 -4.61 23.07
C ARG A 307 4.94 -3.50 23.59
N GLN A 308 6.24 -3.75 23.72
CA GLN A 308 7.18 -2.74 24.18
C GLN A 308 7.27 -1.57 23.20
N THR A 309 7.39 -1.85 21.89
CA THR A 309 7.40 -0.81 20.86
C THR A 309 6.12 0.03 20.87
N TRP A 310 4.95 -0.60 21.00
CA TRP A 310 3.67 0.12 21.04
C TRP A 310 3.50 0.95 22.31
N LYS A 311 3.99 0.47 23.47
CA LYS A 311 4.02 1.28 24.69
C LYS A 311 4.85 2.54 24.51
N GLU A 312 6.03 2.44 23.90
CA GLU A 312 6.86 3.61 23.61
C GLU A 312 6.15 4.62 22.70
N VAL A 313 5.44 4.15 21.68
CA VAL A 313 4.61 5.00 20.81
C VAL A 313 3.50 5.69 21.60
N VAL A 314 2.78 4.95 22.46
CA VAL A 314 1.69 5.51 23.26
C VAL A 314 2.20 6.53 24.28
N THR A 315 3.28 6.23 25.00
CA THR A 315 3.91 7.17 25.95
C THR A 315 4.39 8.44 25.27
N LEU A 316 4.87 8.34 24.03
CA LEU A 316 5.30 9.49 23.25
C LEU A 316 4.13 10.41 22.86
N ILE A 317 3.02 9.83 22.41
CA ILE A 317 1.80 10.58 22.07
C ILE A 317 1.19 11.19 23.33
N GLU A 318 1.15 10.43 24.43
CA GLU A 318 0.74 10.91 25.75
C GLU A 318 1.57 12.11 26.19
N GLY A 319 2.89 12.02 26.13
CA GLY A 319 3.78 13.12 26.50
C GLY A 319 3.57 14.39 25.67
N ASP A 320 3.37 14.27 24.35
CA ASP A 320 3.08 15.41 23.46
C ASP A 320 1.74 16.08 23.82
N LEU A 321 0.69 15.27 24.02
CA LEU A 321 -0.63 15.79 24.39
C LEU A 321 -0.61 16.45 25.78
N MET A 322 0.05 15.81 26.75
CA MET A 322 0.16 16.32 28.12
C MET A 322 0.97 17.61 28.18
N GLY A 323 2.04 17.73 27.37
CA GLY A 323 2.79 18.97 27.21
C GLY A 323 1.91 20.12 26.69
N ARG A 324 1.06 19.85 25.68
CA ARG A 324 0.09 20.84 25.16
C ARG A 324 -0.96 21.23 26.18
N LEU A 325 -1.47 20.27 26.94
CA LEU A 325 -2.45 20.54 28.01
C LEU A 325 -1.87 21.37 29.15
N ALA A 326 -0.59 21.17 29.48
CA ALA A 326 0.11 21.98 30.47
C ALA A 326 0.21 23.45 30.04
N THR A 327 0.60 23.72 28.78
CA THR A 327 0.61 25.09 28.23
C THR A 327 -0.79 25.71 28.25
N ALA A 328 -1.82 24.97 27.84
CA ALA A 328 -3.19 25.47 27.85
C ALA A 328 -3.71 25.79 29.27
N GLN A 329 -3.21 25.09 30.31
CA GLN A 329 -3.56 25.36 31.70
C GLN A 329 -2.99 26.69 32.20
N GLU A 330 -1.81 27.09 31.73
CA GLU A 330 -1.18 28.38 32.07
C GLU A 330 -1.96 29.58 31.50
N ASP A 331 -2.59 29.38 30.34
CA ASP A 331 -3.43 30.40 29.67
C ASP A 331 -4.86 30.52 30.27
N GLY A 332 -5.14 29.85 31.39
CA GLY A 332 -6.43 29.91 32.08
C GLY A 332 -7.55 29.05 31.46
N SER A 333 -7.23 28.16 30.52
CA SER A 333 -8.19 27.21 29.94
C SER A 333 -8.33 25.94 30.80
N SER A 334 -9.28 25.05 30.44
CA SER A 334 -9.64 23.81 31.17
C SER A 334 -8.56 22.70 31.21
N GLY A 335 -7.28 23.05 31.13
CA GLY A 335 -6.14 22.13 30.97
C GLY A 335 -5.98 21.12 32.12
N ALA A 336 -6.13 21.53 33.38
CA ALA A 336 -6.00 20.64 34.53
C ALA A 336 -7.05 19.51 34.57
N ARG A 337 -8.28 19.81 34.10
CA ARG A 337 -9.40 18.85 34.13
C ARG A 337 -9.32 17.87 32.96
N SER A 338 -8.88 18.36 31.80
CA SER A 338 -8.62 17.55 30.61
C SER A 338 -7.50 16.55 30.85
N ARG A 339 -6.55 16.88 31.72
CA ARG A 339 -5.39 16.05 32.07
C ARG A 339 -5.80 14.69 32.65
N ALA A 340 -6.64 14.66 33.70
CA ALA A 340 -7.00 13.41 34.37
C ALA A 340 -7.76 12.44 33.45
N PHE A 341 -8.63 12.95 32.59
CA PHE A 341 -9.31 12.14 31.57
C PHE A 341 -8.34 11.55 30.55
N VAL A 342 -7.39 12.36 30.10
CA VAL A 342 -6.36 11.93 29.15
C VAL A 342 -5.44 10.88 29.77
N GLU A 343 -4.99 11.07 31.02
CA GLU A 343 -4.21 10.08 31.77
C GLU A 343 -4.97 8.75 31.88
N GLN A 344 -6.25 8.78 32.25
CA GLN A 344 -7.05 7.55 32.35
C GLN A 344 -7.21 6.86 30.98
N LEU A 345 -7.42 7.62 29.90
CA LEU A 345 -7.53 7.05 28.55
C LEU A 345 -6.21 6.36 28.16
N PHE A 346 -5.07 6.99 28.40
CA PHE A 346 -3.76 6.42 28.08
C PHE A 346 -3.42 5.21 28.95
N GLU A 347 -3.78 5.22 30.24
CA GLU A 347 -3.67 4.05 31.10
C GLU A 347 -4.45 2.85 30.50
N GLN A 348 -5.68 3.08 30.05
CA GLN A 348 -6.49 2.04 29.43
C GLN A 348 -5.89 1.55 28.10
N LEU A 349 -5.29 2.45 27.30
CA LEU A 349 -4.58 2.06 26.08
C LEU A 349 -3.32 1.22 26.39
N GLN A 350 -2.54 1.59 27.42
CA GLN A 350 -1.38 0.82 27.86
C GLN A 350 -1.79 -0.58 28.37
N GLN A 351 -2.86 -0.67 29.17
CA GLN A 351 -3.42 -1.96 29.59
C GLN A 351 -3.90 -2.79 28.39
N THR A 352 -4.45 -2.16 27.37
CA THR A 352 -4.86 -2.83 26.12
C THR A 352 -3.65 -3.41 25.37
N ILE A 353 -2.54 -2.67 25.34
CA ILE A 353 -1.27 -3.16 24.79
C ILE A 353 -0.76 -4.35 25.63
N ASP A 354 -0.90 -4.31 26.95
CA ASP A 354 -0.52 -5.42 27.83
C ASP A 354 -1.36 -6.68 27.60
N GLU A 355 -2.65 -6.54 27.31
CA GLU A 355 -3.50 -7.66 26.85
C GLU A 355 -3.03 -8.22 25.49
N GLY A 356 -2.25 -7.45 24.73
CA GLY A 356 -1.70 -7.83 23.44
C GLY A 356 -2.71 -7.77 22.28
N ALA A 357 -3.91 -7.26 22.49
CA ALA A 357 -4.96 -7.17 21.46
C ALA A 357 -5.26 -5.71 21.16
N LEU A 358 -4.82 -5.23 19.98
CA LEU A 358 -5.13 -3.90 19.48
C LEU A 358 -6.23 -3.96 18.43
N GLY A 359 -7.16 -3.02 18.52
CA GLY A 359 -8.23 -2.85 17.54
C GLY A 359 -8.57 -1.37 17.35
N LEU A 360 -8.64 -0.95 16.10
CA LEU A 360 -9.06 0.38 15.69
C LEU A 360 -9.90 0.27 14.42
N SER A 361 -10.97 1.04 14.32
CA SER A 361 -11.61 1.32 13.04
C SER A 361 -12.08 2.75 12.98
N GLY A 362 -12.30 3.24 11.77
CA GLY A 362 -12.96 4.50 11.56
C GLY A 362 -13.53 4.62 10.17
N THR A 363 -14.49 5.52 10.05
CA THR A 363 -15.22 5.76 8.81
C THR A 363 -15.61 7.22 8.72
N LEU A 364 -15.35 7.81 7.55
CA LEU A 364 -15.85 9.12 7.13
C LEU A 364 -16.96 8.91 6.11
N TRP A 365 -18.18 9.24 6.50
CA TRP A 365 -19.33 9.29 5.62
C TRP A 365 -19.53 10.72 5.12
N LEU A 366 -19.67 10.89 3.80
CA LEU A 366 -19.95 12.17 3.16
C LEU A 366 -21.19 12.03 2.28
N GLN A 367 -22.26 12.73 2.63
CA GLN A 367 -23.51 12.70 1.87
C GLN A 367 -24.29 14.01 2.06
N ASP A 368 -24.84 14.54 0.96
CA ASP A 368 -25.71 15.71 0.96
C ASP A 368 -25.12 16.93 1.70
N ASN A 369 -23.81 17.20 1.51
CA ASN A 369 -23.03 18.23 2.21
C ASN A 369 -22.91 18.04 3.73
N THR A 370 -23.26 16.86 4.25
CA THR A 370 -23.03 16.50 5.65
C THR A 370 -21.88 15.53 5.78
N ALA A 371 -21.04 15.74 6.80
CA ALA A 371 -20.01 14.79 7.18
C ALA A 371 -20.35 14.11 8.52
N ARG A 372 -20.11 12.81 8.57
CA ARG A 372 -20.03 12.06 9.84
C ARG A 372 -18.73 11.32 9.88
N PHE A 373 -18.02 11.43 10.99
CA PHE A 373 -16.79 10.71 11.21
C PHE A 373 -16.88 9.90 12.49
N GLY A 374 -16.78 8.58 12.37
CA GLY A 374 -16.78 7.66 13.48
C GLY A 374 -15.41 7.00 13.66
N ILE A 375 -14.97 6.84 14.90
CA ILE A 375 -13.84 5.98 15.29
C ILE A 375 -14.30 5.02 16.38
N ALA A 376 -13.85 3.76 16.32
CA ALA A 376 -13.97 2.77 17.37
C ALA A 376 -12.57 2.30 17.78
N VAL A 377 -12.28 2.34 19.07
CA VAL A 377 -10.98 1.93 19.64
C VAL A 377 -11.21 0.84 20.67
N ARG A 378 -10.41 -0.22 20.61
CA ARG A 378 -10.36 -1.24 21.65
C ARG A 378 -9.70 -0.67 22.90
N VAL A 379 -10.29 -0.95 24.05
CA VAL A 379 -9.74 -0.59 25.37
C VAL A 379 -9.88 -1.78 26.32
N ALA A 380 -9.04 -1.82 27.37
CA ALA A 380 -9.07 -2.87 28.38
C ALA A 380 -10.37 -2.84 29.20
N ASP A 381 -10.76 -1.65 29.69
CA ASP A 381 -12.02 -1.42 30.40
C ASP A 381 -12.74 -0.17 29.88
N GLY A 382 -13.74 -0.36 29.02
CA GLY A 382 -14.55 0.74 28.50
C GLY A 382 -15.44 1.42 29.54
N LYS A 383 -15.78 0.74 30.65
CA LYS A 383 -16.54 1.35 31.76
C LYS A 383 -15.66 2.24 32.62
N ALA A 384 -14.36 1.96 32.72
CA ALA A 384 -13.41 2.86 33.36
C ALA A 384 -13.29 4.17 32.56
N VAL A 385 -13.18 4.07 31.23
CA VAL A 385 -13.18 5.26 30.36
C VAL A 385 -14.50 6.04 30.47
N GLU A 386 -15.66 5.36 30.50
CA GLU A 386 -16.96 6.03 30.66
C GLU A 386 -17.03 6.84 31.95
N ARG A 387 -16.58 6.26 33.08
CA ARG A 387 -16.57 6.93 34.38
C ARG A 387 -15.71 8.20 34.34
N SER A 388 -14.49 8.08 33.84
CA SER A 388 -13.58 9.23 33.71
C SER A 388 -14.10 10.30 32.75
N TYR A 389 -14.77 9.91 31.67
CA TYR A 389 -15.46 10.84 30.77
C TYR A 389 -16.57 11.62 31.50
N ARG A 390 -17.41 10.94 32.29
CA ARG A 390 -18.46 11.61 33.06
C ARG A 390 -17.87 12.58 34.07
N ASP A 391 -16.87 12.15 34.83
CA ASP A 391 -16.18 12.98 35.82
C ASP A 391 -15.59 14.24 35.16
N PHE A 392 -14.97 14.10 33.98
CA PHE A 392 -14.44 15.22 33.21
C PHE A 392 -15.53 16.21 32.80
N VAL A 393 -16.63 15.69 32.26
CA VAL A 393 -17.73 16.49 31.74
C VAL A 393 -18.49 17.22 32.87
N GLU A 394 -18.72 16.56 34.00
CA GLU A 394 -19.37 17.16 35.18
C GLU A 394 -18.52 18.30 35.79
N GLN A 395 -17.21 18.25 35.58
CA GLN A 395 -16.29 19.29 36.03
C GLN A 395 -16.16 20.46 35.04
N LEU A 396 -16.84 20.45 33.88
CA LEU A 396 -16.79 21.56 32.95
C LEU A 396 -17.52 22.81 33.50
N PRO A 397 -17.00 24.02 33.28
CA PRO A 397 -17.61 25.24 33.82
C PRO A 397 -18.94 25.55 33.12
N SER A 398 -19.96 26.01 33.84
CA SER A 398 -21.22 26.40 33.19
C SER A 398 -21.08 27.78 32.52
N ASN A 399 -20.77 27.82 31.22
CA ASN A 399 -20.77 29.05 30.42
C ASN A 399 -21.14 28.77 28.93
N PRO A 400 -21.46 29.81 28.12
CA PRO A 400 -21.89 29.63 26.73
C PRO A 400 -20.87 28.96 25.80
N SER A 401 -19.58 29.03 26.12
CA SER A 401 -18.50 28.41 25.34
C SER A 401 -18.20 26.97 25.76
N THR A 402 -18.93 26.45 26.74
CA THR A 402 -18.72 25.10 27.27
C THR A 402 -19.64 24.10 26.56
N PRO A 403 -19.13 22.92 26.17
CA PRO A 403 -19.96 21.87 25.60
C PRO A 403 -21.11 21.50 26.54
N GLN A 404 -22.33 21.45 26.01
CA GLN A 404 -23.48 20.92 26.73
C GLN A 404 -23.47 19.40 26.64
N ALA A 405 -23.45 18.76 27.81
CA ALA A 405 -23.48 17.31 27.89
C ALA A 405 -24.90 16.77 28.07
N VAL A 406 -25.20 15.70 27.35
CA VAL A 406 -26.42 14.90 27.55
C VAL A 406 -25.98 13.47 27.79
N PHE A 407 -26.18 13.02 29.02
CA PHE A 407 -25.87 11.64 29.39
C PHE A 407 -27.00 10.70 29.03
N ASP A 408 -26.65 9.42 28.88
CA ASP A 408 -27.56 8.31 28.66
C ASP A 408 -28.57 8.50 27.51
N VAL A 409 -28.14 9.13 26.41
CA VAL A 409 -29.01 9.40 25.23
C VAL A 409 -29.47 8.11 24.55
N GLY A 410 -28.73 7.00 24.70
CA GLY A 410 -29.11 5.72 24.13
C GLY A 410 -28.30 4.54 24.65
N LYS A 411 -28.81 3.33 24.37
CA LYS A 411 -28.11 2.07 24.64
C LYS A 411 -28.45 1.03 23.58
N VAL A 412 -27.46 0.29 23.08
CA VAL A 412 -27.65 -0.80 22.10
C VAL A 412 -26.52 -1.82 22.20
N ARG A 413 -26.82 -3.12 22.13
CA ARG A 413 -25.83 -4.22 22.25
C ARG A 413 -24.79 -4.03 23.38
N GLY A 414 -25.22 -3.50 24.53
CA GLY A 414 -24.35 -3.25 25.68
C GLY A 414 -23.48 -1.99 25.60
N VAL A 415 -23.53 -1.23 24.50
CA VAL A 415 -22.90 0.08 24.35
C VAL A 415 -23.85 1.17 24.84
N ARG A 416 -23.38 2.01 25.76
CA ARG A 416 -24.11 3.17 26.29
C ARG A 416 -23.59 4.45 25.62
N MET A 417 -24.50 5.37 25.27
CA MET A 417 -24.18 6.55 24.49
C MET A 417 -24.39 7.86 25.28
N HIS A 418 -23.49 8.81 25.05
CA HIS A 418 -23.48 10.17 25.59
C HIS A 418 -23.26 11.17 24.46
N GLN A 419 -23.71 12.41 24.62
CA GLN A 419 -23.47 13.48 23.66
C GLN A 419 -22.82 14.69 24.31
N LEU A 420 -21.86 15.29 23.62
CA LEU A 420 -21.41 16.65 23.83
C LEU A 420 -21.86 17.51 22.65
N LYS A 421 -22.43 18.68 22.94
CA LYS A 421 -22.86 19.66 21.95
C LYS A 421 -22.08 20.94 22.14
N LEU A 422 -21.35 21.35 21.11
CA LEU A 422 -20.52 22.55 21.11
C LEU A 422 -21.05 23.52 20.06
N GLU A 423 -21.39 24.74 20.48
CA GLU A 423 -21.72 25.82 19.54
C GLU A 423 -20.49 26.21 18.72
N LEU A 424 -20.62 26.22 17.39
CA LEU A 424 -19.55 26.63 16.49
C LEU A 424 -19.60 28.15 16.26
N PRO A 425 -18.52 28.89 16.56
CA PRO A 425 -18.45 30.33 16.34
C PRO A 425 -18.78 30.73 14.89
N GLU A 426 -19.40 31.91 14.68
CA GLU A 426 -19.79 32.38 13.35
C GLU A 426 -18.62 32.58 12.38
N ASN A 427 -17.42 32.81 12.91
CA ASN A 427 -16.20 32.93 12.11
C ASN A 427 -15.64 31.59 11.63
N GLU A 428 -16.09 30.46 12.17
CA GLU A 428 -15.71 29.10 11.74
C GLU A 428 -16.59 28.63 10.56
N LYS A 429 -16.58 29.39 9.46
CA LYS A 429 -17.50 29.19 8.33
C LYS A 429 -17.37 27.81 7.70
N GLU A 430 -16.15 27.30 7.57
CA GLU A 430 -15.85 25.99 6.99
C GLU A 430 -16.37 24.86 7.88
N ALA A 431 -16.13 24.93 9.19
CA ALA A 431 -16.64 23.93 10.14
C ALA A 431 -18.18 23.96 10.18
N ARG A 432 -18.79 25.16 10.14
CA ARG A 432 -20.25 25.32 10.12
C ARG A 432 -20.89 24.83 8.82
N LEU A 433 -20.17 24.88 7.70
CA LEU A 433 -20.66 24.32 6.44
C LEU A 433 -20.79 22.80 6.51
N VAL A 434 -19.89 22.14 7.24
CA VAL A 434 -19.80 20.68 7.32
C VAL A 434 -20.64 20.11 8.47
N PHE A 435 -20.60 20.74 9.64
CA PHE A 435 -21.21 20.26 10.88
C PHE A 435 -22.48 21.02 11.29
N GLY A 436 -22.82 22.11 10.59
CA GLY A 436 -23.90 23.02 10.98
C GLY A 436 -23.47 24.00 12.08
N PRO A 437 -24.41 24.78 12.67
CA PRO A 437 -24.07 25.76 13.70
C PRO A 437 -23.60 25.13 15.03
N GLN A 438 -23.86 23.84 15.24
CA GLN A 438 -23.51 23.12 16.47
C GLN A 438 -22.81 21.81 16.10
N LEU A 439 -21.61 21.61 16.63
CA LEU A 439 -20.90 20.34 16.56
C LEU A 439 -21.48 19.39 17.61
N VAL A 440 -21.98 18.24 17.17
CA VAL A 440 -22.42 17.15 18.04
C VAL A 440 -21.37 16.05 18.04
N VAL A 441 -20.91 15.66 19.22
CA VAL A 441 -20.00 14.53 19.43
C VAL A 441 -20.73 13.47 20.23
N THR A 442 -20.92 12.28 19.66
CA THR A 442 -21.50 11.14 20.36
C THR A 442 -20.38 10.21 20.84
N PHE A 443 -20.33 9.93 22.13
CA PHE A 443 -19.44 8.94 22.73
C PHE A 443 -20.22 7.67 23.04
N GLY A 444 -19.70 6.52 22.63
CA GLY A 444 -20.25 5.20 22.95
C GLY A 444 -19.28 4.40 23.80
N PHE A 445 -19.75 3.79 24.88
CA PHE A 445 -18.92 3.00 25.79
C PHE A 445 -19.47 1.58 25.89
N GLY A 446 -18.71 0.62 25.36
CA GLY A 446 -18.92 -0.81 25.51
C GLY A 446 -18.02 -1.41 26.60
N ALA A 447 -18.01 -2.74 26.73
CA ALA A 447 -17.16 -3.41 27.72
C ALA A 447 -15.65 -3.27 27.42
N LYS A 448 -15.26 -3.42 26.15
CA LYS A 448 -13.87 -3.34 25.68
C LYS A 448 -13.68 -2.43 24.45
N THR A 449 -14.61 -1.51 24.24
CA THR A 449 -14.59 -0.62 23.05
C THR A 449 -15.15 0.74 23.41
N VAL A 450 -14.49 1.78 22.92
CA VAL A 450 -14.96 3.17 22.97
C VAL A 450 -15.20 3.65 21.55
N TYR A 451 -16.32 4.31 21.33
CA TYR A 451 -16.73 4.90 20.06
C TYR A 451 -16.77 6.41 20.20
N VAL A 452 -16.31 7.12 19.18
CA VAL A 452 -16.45 8.58 19.06
C VAL A 452 -17.00 8.87 17.69
N VAL A 453 -18.14 9.56 17.63
CA VAL A 453 -18.79 9.96 16.38
C VAL A 453 -18.97 11.47 16.35
N LEU A 454 -18.35 12.13 15.38
CA LEU A 454 -18.49 13.54 15.08
C LEU A 454 -19.56 13.73 14.01
N GLY A 455 -20.50 14.66 14.25
CA GLY A 455 -21.52 15.06 13.30
C GLY A 455 -22.95 14.80 13.77
N HIS A 456 -23.91 15.40 13.08
CA HIS A 456 -25.32 15.33 13.45
C HIS A 456 -25.89 13.90 13.29
N GLY A 457 -26.76 13.50 14.21
CA GLY A 457 -27.38 12.18 14.21
C GLY A 457 -26.45 11.02 14.61
N GLY A 458 -25.30 11.31 15.25
CA GLY A 458 -24.30 10.30 15.61
C GLY A 458 -24.82 9.15 16.46
N GLU A 459 -25.80 9.39 17.35
CA GLU A 459 -26.43 8.33 18.16
C GLU A 459 -27.20 7.32 17.31
N MET A 460 -28.07 7.79 16.42
CA MET A 460 -28.84 6.92 15.52
C MET A 460 -27.92 6.17 14.57
N TRP A 461 -26.94 6.87 14.00
CA TRP A 461 -25.95 6.25 13.11
C TRP A 461 -25.13 5.17 13.82
N LEU A 462 -24.65 5.43 15.04
CA LEU A 462 -23.92 4.44 15.83
C LEU A 462 -24.82 3.24 16.19
N LYS A 463 -26.10 3.46 16.50
CA LYS A 463 -27.07 2.37 16.71
C LYS A 463 -27.23 1.49 15.47
N GLU A 464 -27.36 2.10 14.31
CA GLU A 464 -27.43 1.38 13.02
C GLU A 464 -26.15 0.57 12.78
N GLN A 465 -24.97 1.17 12.98
CA GLN A 465 -23.69 0.46 12.79
C GLN A 465 -23.53 -0.71 13.76
N LEU A 466 -23.91 -0.52 15.02
CA LEU A 466 -23.85 -1.57 16.02
C LEU A 466 -24.90 -2.66 15.84
N THR A 467 -25.95 -2.45 15.05
CA THR A 467 -27.02 -3.44 14.82
C THR A 467 -26.97 -4.10 13.47
N ARG A 468 -26.21 -3.54 12.52
CA ARG A 468 -25.97 -4.14 11.21
C ARG A 468 -25.47 -5.58 11.37
N GLU A 469 -25.87 -6.44 10.45
CA GLU A 469 -25.26 -7.77 10.34
C GLU A 469 -23.76 -7.58 10.07
N ASP A 470 -22.93 -8.37 10.75
CA ASP A 470 -21.49 -8.30 10.59
C ASP A 470 -21.17 -8.53 9.11
N THR A 471 -20.57 -7.53 8.47
CA THR A 471 -20.04 -7.72 7.12
C THR A 471 -18.93 -8.77 7.24
N PRO A 472 -19.07 -9.95 6.61
CA PRO A 472 -18.06 -10.99 6.72
C PRO A 472 -16.69 -10.42 6.36
N MET A 473 -15.69 -10.74 7.17
CA MET A 473 -14.32 -10.40 6.82
C MET A 473 -13.99 -11.15 5.51
N PRO A 474 -13.50 -10.44 4.47
CA PRO A 474 -13.27 -11.05 3.17
C PRO A 474 -12.18 -12.13 3.19
N ASP A 475 -11.30 -12.11 4.21
CA ASP A 475 -10.28 -13.11 4.47
C ASP A 475 -10.01 -13.20 5.99
N SER A 476 -9.86 -14.41 6.53
CA SER A 476 -9.52 -14.62 7.94
C SER A 476 -8.12 -14.08 8.30
N GLY A 477 -7.25 -13.89 7.30
CA GLY A 477 -5.91 -13.31 7.45
C GLY A 477 -5.83 -11.78 7.38
N LEU A 478 -6.91 -11.05 7.06
CA LEU A 478 -6.87 -9.59 6.91
C LEU A 478 -6.60 -8.89 8.25
N LEU A 479 -5.50 -8.15 8.36
CA LEU A 479 -5.06 -7.47 9.58
C LEU A 479 -5.47 -5.99 9.58
N SER A 480 -5.31 -5.32 8.44
CA SER A 480 -5.69 -3.92 8.30
C SER A 480 -6.15 -3.61 6.89
N GLU A 481 -6.95 -2.58 6.76
CA GLU A 481 -7.47 -2.08 5.50
C GLU A 481 -7.68 -0.57 5.61
N VAL A 482 -7.35 0.14 4.55
CA VAL A 482 -7.70 1.55 4.33
C VAL A 482 -8.33 1.62 2.95
N VAL A 483 -9.54 2.13 2.84
CA VAL A 483 -10.24 2.39 1.58
C VAL A 483 -10.57 3.87 1.52
N LEU A 484 -10.13 4.52 0.44
CA LEU A 484 -10.43 5.90 0.11
C LEU A 484 -11.28 5.93 -1.16
N SER A 485 -12.46 6.52 -1.09
CA SER A 485 -13.35 6.73 -2.24
C SER A 485 -13.28 8.20 -2.65
N LEU A 486 -12.74 8.47 -3.84
CA LEU A 486 -12.48 9.83 -4.30
C LEU A 486 -13.75 10.58 -4.73
N ARG A 487 -14.80 9.88 -5.18
CA ARG A 487 -16.01 10.53 -5.67
C ARG A 487 -16.79 11.22 -4.55
N PRO A 488 -17.11 10.58 -3.41
CA PRO A 488 -17.76 11.28 -2.30
C PRO A 488 -16.94 12.49 -1.81
N LEU A 489 -15.61 12.39 -1.81
CA LEU A 489 -14.74 13.49 -1.44
C LEU A 489 -14.89 14.67 -2.40
N LEU A 490 -14.76 14.44 -3.71
CA LEU A 490 -14.91 15.49 -4.73
C LEU A 490 -16.32 16.10 -4.70
N GLN A 491 -17.37 15.28 -4.58
CA GLN A 491 -18.76 15.76 -4.64
C GLN A 491 -19.18 16.59 -3.43
N ASN A 492 -18.54 16.39 -2.27
CA ASN A 492 -18.85 17.10 -1.03
C ASN A 492 -17.78 18.15 -0.69
N LEU A 493 -16.91 18.54 -1.64
CA LEU A 493 -15.97 19.64 -1.41
C LEU A 493 -16.74 20.96 -1.19
N PRO A 494 -16.41 21.72 -0.14
CA PRO A 494 -17.01 23.01 0.13
C PRO A 494 -16.52 24.04 -0.90
N GLU A 495 -17.30 24.29 -1.96
CA GLU A 495 -16.93 25.25 -3.00
C GLU A 495 -18.09 26.21 -3.30
N THR A 496 -17.81 27.51 -3.23
CA THR A 496 -18.80 28.57 -3.43
C THR A 496 -18.73 29.16 -4.84
N ASP A 497 -17.61 29.00 -5.54
CA ASP A 497 -17.44 29.41 -6.94
C ASP A 497 -18.10 28.38 -7.90
N GLU A 498 -18.99 28.84 -8.79
CA GLU A 498 -19.70 27.95 -9.71
C GLU A 498 -18.79 27.37 -10.80
N ALA A 499 -17.78 28.11 -11.26
CA ALA A 499 -16.82 27.62 -12.25
C ALA A 499 -15.95 26.50 -11.65
N LYS A 500 -15.49 26.66 -10.41
CA LYS A 500 -14.77 25.61 -9.68
C LYS A 500 -15.67 24.42 -9.38
N ARG A 501 -16.92 24.64 -8.98
CA ARG A 501 -17.91 23.55 -8.82
C ARG A 501 -18.13 22.77 -10.12
N ALA A 502 -18.26 23.46 -11.26
CA ALA A 502 -18.37 22.82 -12.55
C ALA A 502 -17.12 21.99 -12.89
N GLN A 503 -15.92 22.50 -12.58
CA GLN A 503 -14.67 21.77 -12.73
C GLN A 503 -14.64 20.51 -11.85
N ILE A 504 -14.99 20.61 -10.57
CA ILE A 504 -15.05 19.47 -9.63
C ILE A 504 -16.04 18.40 -10.12
N ARG A 505 -17.23 18.80 -10.59
CA ARG A 505 -18.21 17.87 -11.19
C ARG A 505 -17.65 17.17 -12.43
N ASN A 506 -16.90 17.87 -13.27
CA ASN A 506 -16.24 17.27 -14.43
C ASN A 506 -15.15 16.28 -14.01
N LEU A 507 -14.38 16.57 -12.96
CA LEU A 507 -13.40 15.62 -12.41
C LEU A 507 -14.07 14.38 -11.81
N ALA A 508 -15.18 14.55 -11.08
CA ALA A 508 -15.94 13.41 -10.55
C ALA A 508 -16.49 12.49 -11.65
N ARG A 509 -16.87 13.05 -12.81
CA ARG A 509 -17.26 12.25 -14.00
C ARG A 509 -16.12 11.44 -14.60
N LEU A 510 -14.85 11.84 -14.41
CA LEU A 510 -13.71 11.02 -14.85
C LEU A 510 -13.59 9.71 -14.07
N LEU A 511 -14.24 9.61 -12.90
CA LEU A 511 -14.26 8.43 -12.04
C LEU A 511 -15.49 7.52 -12.31
N GLU A 512 -16.32 7.87 -13.29
CA GLU A 512 -17.45 7.06 -13.73
C GLU A 512 -16.99 6.03 -14.77
N SER A 513 -17.43 4.79 -14.62
CA SER A 513 -17.27 3.77 -15.67
C SER A 513 -18.40 3.84 -16.70
N PRO A 514 -18.20 3.23 -17.88
CA PRO A 514 -19.25 3.12 -18.90
C PRO A 514 -20.52 2.40 -18.44
N ASP A 515 -20.44 1.53 -17.41
CA ASP A 515 -21.59 0.82 -16.83
C ASP A 515 -22.28 1.58 -15.69
N GLY A 516 -21.90 2.85 -15.45
CA GLY A 516 -22.51 3.74 -14.46
C GLY A 516 -22.13 3.45 -13.01
N LYS A 517 -21.19 2.52 -12.77
CA LYS A 517 -20.66 2.23 -11.44
C LYS A 517 -19.55 3.21 -11.05
N ALA A 518 -19.37 3.39 -9.75
CA ALA A 518 -18.25 4.16 -9.23
C ALA A 518 -16.98 3.28 -9.25
N HIS A 519 -15.94 3.77 -9.92
CA HIS A 519 -14.59 3.18 -9.94
C HIS A 519 -13.61 4.25 -9.46
N ASP A 520 -13.76 4.58 -8.18
CA ASP A 520 -13.16 5.72 -7.51
C ASP A 520 -12.37 5.34 -6.26
N ARG A 521 -12.08 4.05 -6.07
CA ARG A 521 -11.47 3.54 -4.85
C ARG A 521 -9.97 3.34 -4.95
N ILE A 522 -9.28 3.77 -3.91
CA ILE A 522 -7.92 3.36 -3.57
C ILE A 522 -8.03 2.52 -2.30
N ARG A 523 -7.50 1.30 -2.33
CA ARG A 523 -7.51 0.38 -1.20
C ARG A 523 -6.10 -0.07 -0.90
N LEU A 524 -5.69 0.06 0.36
CA LEU A 524 -4.49 -0.55 0.91
C LEU A 524 -4.93 -1.60 1.93
N ALA A 525 -4.49 -2.83 1.78
CA ALA A 525 -4.78 -3.91 2.72
C ALA A 525 -3.51 -4.61 3.16
N VAL A 526 -3.48 -5.04 4.42
CA VAL A 526 -2.42 -5.89 4.96
C VAL A 526 -3.05 -7.17 5.42
N SER A 527 -2.63 -8.28 4.84
CA SER A 527 -3.07 -9.62 5.23
C SER A 527 -1.88 -10.46 5.66
N ARG A 528 -2.16 -11.48 6.48
CA ARG A 528 -1.17 -12.43 6.93
C ARG A 528 -1.68 -13.85 6.72
N ASN A 529 -0.85 -14.65 6.07
CA ASN A 529 -1.06 -16.09 5.90
C ASN A 529 0.19 -16.83 6.36
N ARG A 530 0.11 -17.45 7.55
CA ARG A 530 1.25 -18.13 8.20
C ARG A 530 2.46 -17.19 8.34
N ARG A 531 3.54 -17.47 7.59
CA ARG A 531 4.80 -16.72 7.53
C ARG A 531 4.80 -15.58 6.53
N ALA A 532 3.79 -15.51 5.65
CA ALA A 532 3.69 -14.49 4.62
C ALA A 532 2.88 -13.30 5.14
N ILE A 533 3.46 -12.10 5.07
CA ILE A 533 2.75 -10.82 5.20
C ILE A 533 2.58 -10.26 3.80
N ARG A 534 1.35 -9.94 3.42
CA ARG A 534 1.01 -9.42 2.10
C ARG A 534 0.42 -8.02 2.23
N TYR A 535 1.00 -7.08 1.51
CA TYR A 535 0.50 -5.72 1.33
C TYR A 535 -0.10 -5.62 -0.06
N ASP A 536 -1.38 -5.26 -0.12
CA ASP A 536 -2.14 -5.13 -1.36
C ASP A 536 -2.56 -3.68 -1.55
N LEU A 537 -2.04 -3.03 -2.60
CA LEU A 537 -2.51 -1.73 -3.07
C LEU A 537 -3.36 -1.94 -4.31
N GLU A 538 -4.63 -1.58 -4.22
CA GLU A 538 -5.59 -1.61 -5.31
C GLU A 538 -6.03 -0.19 -5.66
N ILE A 539 -6.03 0.12 -6.95
CA ILE A 539 -6.44 1.42 -7.49
C ILE A 539 -7.42 1.15 -8.62
N ASP A 540 -8.62 1.70 -8.53
CA ASP A 540 -9.54 1.70 -9.65
C ASP A 540 -8.94 2.56 -10.80
N THR A 541 -8.90 2.02 -12.01
CA THR A 541 -8.15 2.60 -13.13
C THR A 541 -8.62 3.99 -13.58
N PRO A 542 -9.90 4.39 -13.45
CA PRO A 542 -10.29 5.77 -13.75
C PRO A 542 -9.55 6.82 -12.89
N ILE A 543 -9.06 6.45 -11.70
CA ILE A 543 -8.21 7.32 -10.88
C ILE A 543 -6.89 7.67 -11.60
N LEU A 544 -6.36 6.77 -12.42
CA LEU A 544 -5.13 7.02 -13.19
C LEU A 544 -5.32 8.17 -14.18
N ARG A 545 -6.53 8.33 -14.74
CA ARG A 545 -6.89 9.46 -15.62
C ARG A 545 -6.90 10.77 -14.84
N LEU A 546 -7.38 10.74 -13.59
CA LEU A 546 -7.36 11.90 -12.70
C LEU A 546 -5.91 12.30 -12.38
N LEU A 547 -5.04 11.36 -12.02
CA LEU A 547 -3.62 11.62 -11.77
C LEU A 547 -2.92 12.20 -13.01
N GLN A 548 -3.23 11.66 -14.20
CA GLN A 548 -2.71 12.20 -15.45
C GLN A 548 -3.17 13.64 -15.70
N TYR A 549 -4.43 13.96 -15.43
CA TYR A 549 -4.94 15.33 -15.53
C TYR A 549 -4.13 16.29 -14.66
N TRP A 550 -3.90 15.94 -13.39
CA TRP A 550 -3.12 16.75 -12.46
C TRP A 550 -1.65 16.89 -12.87
N SER A 551 -1.01 15.81 -13.31
CA SER A 551 0.37 15.82 -13.78
C SER A 551 0.57 16.76 -14.98
N ARG A 552 -0.35 16.73 -15.97
CA ARG A 552 -0.29 17.65 -17.11
C ARG A 552 -0.50 19.10 -16.71
N ARG A 553 -1.39 19.35 -15.75
CA ARG A 553 -1.65 20.69 -15.24
C ARG A 553 -0.43 21.26 -14.50
N ALA A 554 0.20 20.47 -13.63
CA ALA A 554 1.42 20.87 -12.93
C ALA A 554 2.54 21.23 -13.91
N ALA A 555 2.75 20.40 -14.95
CA ALA A 555 3.73 20.69 -16.01
C ALA A 555 3.41 21.97 -16.79
N GLN A 556 2.12 22.27 -17.04
CA GLN A 556 1.71 23.51 -17.69
C GLN A 556 1.99 24.73 -16.82
N GLU A 557 1.68 24.66 -15.53
CA GLU A 557 1.92 25.73 -14.55
C GLU A 557 3.42 26.01 -14.36
N GLU A 558 4.29 24.99 -14.43
CA GLU A 558 5.75 25.15 -14.42
C GLU A 558 6.30 25.74 -15.74
N SER A 559 5.65 25.45 -16.87
CA SER A 559 6.07 25.92 -18.19
C SER A 559 5.58 27.33 -18.55
N SER A 560 4.63 27.88 -17.78
CA SER A 560 4.14 29.25 -18.00
C SER A 560 5.16 30.24 -17.44
N PRO A 561 5.69 31.19 -18.24
CA PRO A 561 6.60 32.21 -17.72
C PRO A 561 5.87 32.99 -16.63
N ARG A 562 6.48 33.06 -15.44
CA ARG A 562 6.05 33.92 -14.34
C ARG A 562 6.29 35.38 -14.64
#